data_AF-A0A1Z4VBB1-F1
#
_entry.id   AF-A0A1Z4VBB1-F1
#
_cell.length_a   1.000
_cell.length_b   1.000
_cell.length_c   1.000
_cell.angle_alpha   90.00
_cell.angle_beta   90.00
_cell.angle_gamma   90.00
#
_symmetry.space_group_name_H-M   'P 1'
#
loop_
_entity.id
_entity.type
_entity.pdbx_description
1 polymer ?
#
loop_
_entity_poly.entity_id
_entity_poly.type
_entity_poly.pdbx_seq_one_letter_code
_entity_poly.pdbx_strand_id
1 'polypeptide(L)'
;MLIRLSQNAVLQLRIQLSRQILASELSHLEQLGNPRLLATLTEDVQAVANAVYVIPFLCIDISMALGCLLYITWLSWLVFIMVVVLMIAAIASCKLLLDKGEKLLALSREDQDSLFNNFSTITAGIKELKLHYQRRQFFLSNRLEATASRFRNHNVQGLTLFATTASWGKLIFFFAIGFVLFILPHLFAIDAETLSGYILTFTYLMLPMDNISNNLPLIS
;
A
#
# COMPACT_ATOMS: atom_id res chain seq x y z
N MET A 1 5.36 23.23 -14.14
CA MET A 1 6.34 23.89 -13.24
C MET A 1 6.79 22.96 -12.11
N LEU A 2 5.85 22.31 -11.40
CA LEU A 2 6.13 21.39 -10.28
C LEU A 2 7.03 20.19 -10.65
N ILE A 3 6.83 19.58 -11.83
CA ILE A 3 7.68 18.46 -12.31
C ILE A 3 9.15 18.89 -12.47
N ARG A 4 9.43 20.11 -12.93
CA ARG A 4 10.82 20.61 -13.03
C ARG A 4 11.45 20.80 -11.67
N LEU A 5 10.65 21.18 -10.67
CA LEU A 5 11.09 21.36 -9.29
C LEU A 5 11.44 20.00 -8.66
N SER A 6 10.58 18.99 -8.83
CA SER A 6 10.85 17.62 -8.40
C SER A 6 12.08 17.03 -9.10
N GLN A 7 12.19 17.15 -10.42
CA GLN A 7 13.36 16.64 -11.16
C GLN A 7 14.68 17.34 -10.79
N ASN A 8 14.65 18.64 -10.50
CA ASN A 8 15.82 19.35 -9.99
C ASN A 8 16.21 18.89 -8.58
N ALA A 9 15.24 18.66 -7.70
CA ALA A 9 15.50 18.12 -6.36
C ALA A 9 16.15 16.72 -6.45
N VAL A 10 15.68 15.86 -7.36
CA VAL A 10 16.26 14.54 -7.64
C VAL A 10 17.68 14.63 -8.14
N LEU A 11 17.94 15.54 -9.09
CA LEU A 11 19.27 15.77 -9.63
C LEU A 11 20.24 16.25 -8.54
N GLN A 12 19.80 17.19 -7.69
CA GLN A 12 20.61 17.69 -6.57
C GLN A 12 20.93 16.59 -5.56
N LEU A 13 19.93 15.76 -5.21
CA LEU A 13 20.12 14.59 -4.35
C LEU A 13 21.15 13.62 -4.92
N ARG A 14 21.05 13.27 -6.21
CA ARG A 14 22.03 12.41 -6.91
C ARG A 14 23.44 12.97 -6.81
N ILE A 15 23.64 14.25 -7.13
CA ILE A 15 24.95 14.90 -7.10
C ILE A 15 25.50 14.99 -5.67
N GLN A 16 24.66 15.32 -4.69
CA GLN A 16 25.07 15.47 -3.29
C GLN A 16 25.48 14.13 -2.69
N LEU A 17 24.74 13.05 -2.98
CA LEU A 17 25.10 11.69 -2.56
C LEU A 17 26.38 11.21 -3.24
N SER A 18 26.55 11.45 -4.55
CA SER A 18 27.82 11.16 -5.22
C SER A 18 29.00 11.88 -4.57
N ARG A 19 28.85 13.17 -4.21
CA ARG A 19 29.89 13.94 -3.51
C ARG A 19 30.18 13.40 -2.11
N GLN A 20 29.16 13.00 -1.35
CA GLN A 20 29.35 12.42 -0.01
C GLN A 20 30.07 11.06 -0.08
N ILE A 21 29.76 10.22 -1.07
CA ILE A 21 30.45 8.95 -1.28
C ILE A 21 31.92 9.18 -1.66
N LEU A 22 32.19 10.14 -2.54
CA LEU A 22 33.56 10.53 -2.92
C LEU A 22 34.37 11.14 -1.76
N ALA A 23 33.70 11.71 -0.76
CA ALA A 23 34.33 12.30 0.43
C ALA A 23 34.48 11.32 1.61
N SER A 24 33.93 10.10 1.50
CA SER A 24 34.02 9.07 2.53
C SER A 24 35.39 8.40 2.55
N GLU A 25 35.89 8.03 3.74
CA GLU A 25 37.13 7.26 3.88
C GLU A 25 37.00 5.87 3.21
N LEU A 26 38.06 5.48 2.49
CA LEU A 26 38.12 4.27 1.66
C LEU A 26 37.84 2.98 2.46
N SER A 27 38.26 2.94 3.73
CA SER A 27 38.06 1.82 4.66
C SER A 27 36.58 1.50 4.91
N HIS A 28 35.72 2.52 4.91
CA HIS A 28 34.27 2.34 5.09
C HIS A 28 33.61 1.86 3.79
N LEU A 29 34.11 2.29 2.63
CA LEU A 29 33.61 1.87 1.32
C LEU A 29 33.97 0.41 1.00
N GLU A 30 35.15 -0.05 1.40
CA GLU A 30 35.57 -1.45 1.24
C GLU A 30 34.79 -2.42 2.15
N GLN A 31 34.40 -1.99 3.36
CA GLN A 31 33.57 -2.80 4.26
C GLN A 31 32.12 -2.96 3.80
N LEU A 32 31.54 -1.95 3.13
CA LEU A 32 30.16 -2.02 2.62
C LEU A 32 30.02 -2.89 1.37
N GLY A 33 31.07 -2.96 0.53
CA GLY A 33 31.08 -3.73 -0.71
C GLY A 33 30.37 -3.04 -1.88
N ASN A 34 30.98 -3.11 -3.07
CA ASN A 34 30.54 -2.46 -4.31
C ASN A 34 29.05 -2.68 -4.69
N PRO A 35 28.44 -3.87 -4.48
CA PRO A 35 27.04 -4.11 -4.82
C PRO A 35 26.04 -3.32 -3.96
N ARG A 36 26.34 -3.12 -2.67
CA ARG A 36 25.47 -2.35 -1.76
C ARG A 36 25.52 -0.86 -2.06
N LEU A 37 26.70 -0.35 -2.42
CA LEU A 37 26.87 1.05 -2.84
C LEU A 37 26.08 1.35 -4.12
N LEU A 38 26.12 0.46 -5.11
CA LEU A 38 25.31 0.57 -6.31
C LEU A 38 23.81 0.52 -5.99
N ALA A 39 23.37 -0.45 -5.19
CA ALA A 39 21.97 -0.57 -4.79
C ALA A 39 21.46 0.70 -4.09
N THR A 40 22.19 1.26 -3.11
CA THR A 40 21.82 2.51 -2.44
C THR A 40 21.79 3.71 -3.39
N LEU A 41 22.73 3.81 -4.33
CA LEU A 41 22.76 4.91 -5.30
C LEU A 41 21.66 4.86 -6.35
N THR A 42 21.17 3.67 -6.72
CA THR A 42 20.10 3.53 -7.71
C THR A 42 18.73 3.35 -7.09
N GLU A 43 18.56 2.45 -6.12
CA GLU A 43 17.25 2.10 -5.58
C GLU A 43 16.75 3.14 -4.58
N ASP A 44 17.55 3.50 -3.57
CA ASP A 44 17.11 4.47 -2.54
C ASP A 44 16.93 5.87 -3.14
N VAL A 45 17.82 6.27 -4.05
CA VAL A 45 17.69 7.55 -4.75
C VAL A 45 16.48 7.59 -5.66
N GLN A 46 16.16 6.48 -6.34
CA GLN A 46 14.96 6.40 -7.16
C GLN A 46 13.69 6.40 -6.29
N ALA A 47 13.71 5.76 -5.12
CA ALA A 47 12.61 5.79 -4.16
C ALA A 47 12.35 7.21 -3.65
N VAL A 48 13.39 7.93 -3.21
CA VAL A 48 13.29 9.34 -2.81
C VAL A 48 12.81 10.21 -3.98
N ALA A 49 13.31 9.95 -5.18
CA ALA A 49 12.88 10.67 -6.38
C ALA A 49 11.39 10.50 -6.70
N ASN A 50 10.90 9.27 -6.59
CA ASN A 50 9.49 8.96 -6.78
C ASN A 50 8.63 9.62 -5.69
N ALA A 51 9.07 9.63 -4.42
CA ALA A 51 8.37 10.31 -3.34
C ALA A 51 8.24 11.82 -3.61
N VAL A 52 9.32 12.48 -4.04
CA VAL A 52 9.32 13.92 -4.38
C VAL A 52 8.45 14.23 -5.61
N TYR A 53 8.30 13.27 -6.53
CA TYR A 53 7.41 13.40 -7.68
C TYR A 53 5.92 13.36 -7.29
N VAL A 54 5.55 12.55 -6.30
CA VAL A 54 4.16 12.37 -5.85
C VAL A 54 3.63 13.58 -5.08
N ILE A 55 4.49 14.34 -4.39
CA ILE A 55 4.10 15.52 -3.57
C ILE A 55 3.23 16.53 -4.35
N PRO A 56 3.62 17.02 -5.53
CA PRO A 56 2.78 17.88 -6.37
C PRO A 56 1.38 17.35 -6.64
N PHE A 57 1.24 16.05 -6.92
CA PHE A 57 -0.06 15.44 -7.20
C PHE A 57 -0.92 15.38 -5.95
N LEU A 58 -0.34 15.04 -4.81
CA LEU A 58 -1.05 15.09 -3.52
C LEU A 58 -1.56 16.49 -3.18
N CYS A 59 -0.80 17.55 -3.47
CA CYS A 59 -1.27 18.92 -3.28
C CYS A 59 -2.52 19.22 -4.14
N ILE A 60 -2.53 18.75 -5.39
CA ILE A 60 -3.69 18.89 -6.29
C ILE A 60 -4.87 18.09 -5.75
N ASP A 61 -4.65 16.83 -5.36
CA ASP A 61 -5.68 15.94 -4.84
C ASP A 61 -6.32 16.49 -3.55
N ILE A 62 -5.50 17.00 -2.62
CA ILE A 62 -5.97 17.64 -1.38
C ILE A 62 -6.76 18.91 -1.70
N SER A 63 -6.26 19.76 -2.60
CA SER A 63 -6.96 21.00 -2.99
C SER A 63 -8.32 20.69 -3.61
N MET A 64 -8.38 19.66 -4.45
CA MET A 64 -9.62 19.21 -5.09
C MET A 64 -10.60 18.62 -4.08
N ALA A 65 -10.11 17.79 -3.16
CA ALA A 65 -10.92 17.23 -2.07
C ALA A 65 -11.49 18.34 -1.18
N LEU A 66 -10.68 19.34 -0.81
CA LEU A 66 -11.14 20.50 -0.03
C LEU A 66 -12.21 21.30 -0.79
N GLY A 67 -12.01 21.55 -2.09
CA GLY A 67 -13.01 22.24 -2.92
C GLY A 67 -14.35 21.49 -2.97
N CYS A 68 -14.31 20.17 -3.13
CA CYS A 68 -15.50 19.33 -3.13
C CYS A 68 -16.20 19.34 -1.77
N LEU A 69 -15.45 19.26 -0.67
CA LEU A 69 -16.01 19.31 0.70
C LEU A 69 -16.66 20.67 0.98
N LEU A 70 -16.03 21.78 0.58
CA LEU A 70 -16.60 23.12 0.72
C LEU A 70 -17.89 23.26 -0.08
N TYR A 71 -17.92 22.77 -1.32
CA TYR A 71 -19.12 22.79 -2.16
C TYR A 71 -20.25 21.96 -1.56
N ILE A 72 -19.98 20.74 -1.08
CA ILE A 72 -20.98 19.90 -0.40
C ILE A 72 -21.49 20.59 0.86
N THR A 73 -20.61 21.21 1.64
CA THR A 73 -20.97 21.92 2.88
C THR A 73 -21.92 23.08 2.58
N TRP A 74 -21.69 23.82 1.50
CA TRP A 74 -22.58 24.89 1.06
C TRP A 74 -23.95 24.34 0.65
N LEU A 75 -24.00 23.18 0.00
CA LEU A 75 -25.22 22.61 -0.55
C LEU A 75 -26.08 21.91 0.51
N SER A 76 -25.48 21.10 1.38
CA SER A 76 -26.17 20.46 2.50
C SER A 76 -25.20 20.01 3.60
N TRP A 77 -25.46 20.51 4.80
CA TRP A 77 -24.75 20.09 6.01
C TRP A 77 -24.92 18.60 6.33
N LEU A 78 -26.06 18.00 5.99
CA LEU A 78 -26.34 16.60 6.28
C LEU A 78 -25.49 15.66 5.42
N VAL A 79 -25.31 16.00 4.14
CA VAL A 79 -24.42 15.26 3.23
C VAL A 79 -22.96 15.39 3.68
N PHE A 80 -22.56 16.58 4.14
CA PHE A 80 -21.22 16.79 4.70
C PHE A 80 -20.95 15.87 5.90
N ILE A 81 -21.85 15.81 6.90
CA ILE A 81 -21.70 14.92 8.06
C ILE A 81 -21.58 13.46 7.59
N MET A 82 -22.43 13.04 6.65
CA MET A 82 -22.40 11.68 6.12
C MET A 82 -21.05 11.36 5.46
N VAL A 83 -20.51 12.27 4.63
CA VAL A 83 -19.18 12.10 4.01
C VAL A 83 -18.08 12.01 5.08
N VAL A 84 -18.11 12.87 6.10
CA VAL A 84 -17.14 12.83 7.21
C VAL A 84 -17.20 11.52 7.97
N VAL A 85 -18.40 11.03 8.29
CA VAL A 85 -18.60 9.74 8.97
C VAL A 85 -18.09 8.58 8.12
N LEU A 86 -18.42 8.57 6.82
CA LEU A 86 -17.92 7.54 5.90
C LEU A 86 -16.40 7.60 5.74
N MET A 87 -15.81 8.79 5.72
CA MET A 87 -14.35 8.97 5.65
C MET A 87 -13.67 8.42 6.92
N ILE A 88 -14.18 8.73 8.11
CA ILE A 88 -13.65 8.19 9.37
C ILE A 88 -13.79 6.67 9.40
N ALA A 89 -14.96 6.15 9.00
CA ALA A 89 -15.21 4.72 8.93
C ALA A 89 -14.27 4.04 7.91
N ALA A 90 -14.03 4.65 6.75
CA ALA A 90 -13.10 4.17 5.73
C ALA A 90 -11.67 4.09 6.25
N ILE A 91 -11.18 5.15 6.88
CA ILE A 91 -9.82 5.19 7.44
C ILE A 91 -9.66 4.15 8.55
N ALA A 92 -10.63 4.04 9.46
CA ALA A 92 -10.58 3.08 10.56
C ALA A 92 -10.60 1.63 10.07
N SER A 93 -11.53 1.31 9.17
CA SER A 93 -11.62 -0.04 8.58
C SER A 93 -10.40 -0.40 7.74
N CYS A 94 -9.87 0.54 6.95
CA CYS A 94 -8.64 0.37 6.18
C CYS A 94 -7.45 0.07 7.10
N LYS A 95 -7.24 0.85 8.18
CA LYS A 95 -6.18 0.58 9.16
C LYS A 95 -6.30 -0.79 9.82
N LEU A 96 -7.51 -1.20 10.19
CA LEU A 96 -7.74 -2.51 10.79
C LEU A 96 -7.47 -3.67 9.83
N LEU A 97 -7.83 -3.52 8.54
CA LEU A 97 -7.55 -4.51 7.51
C LEU A 97 -6.05 -4.61 7.21
N LEU A 98 -5.36 -3.46 7.13
CA LEU A 98 -3.92 -3.38 6.91
C LEU A 98 -3.14 -4.04 8.06
N ASP A 99 -3.41 -3.69 9.32
CA ASP A 99 -2.72 -4.26 10.48
C ASP A 99 -2.92 -5.79 10.57
N LYS A 100 -4.13 -6.27 10.26
CA LYS A 100 -4.39 -7.72 10.16
C LYS A 100 -3.63 -8.37 8.99
N GLY A 101 -3.59 -7.71 7.83
CA GLY A 101 -2.85 -8.16 6.65
C GLY A 101 -1.34 -8.26 6.92
N GLU A 102 -0.77 -7.25 7.56
CA GLU A 102 0.65 -7.22 7.95
C GLU A 102 0.99 -8.34 8.91
N LYS A 103 0.16 -8.59 9.94
CA LYS A 103 0.36 -9.73 10.86
C LYS A 103 0.36 -11.07 10.15
N LEU A 104 -0.54 -11.29 9.19
CA LEU A 104 -0.58 -12.53 8.41
C LEU A 104 0.62 -12.65 7.47
N LEU A 105 1.07 -11.55 6.86
CA LEU A 105 2.29 -11.56 6.06
C LEU A 105 3.53 -11.79 6.94
N ALA A 106 3.59 -11.26 8.15
CA ALA A 106 4.67 -11.54 9.10
C ALA A 106 4.74 -13.04 9.44
N LEU A 107 3.60 -13.67 9.74
CA LEU A 107 3.52 -15.12 9.95
C LEU A 107 3.93 -15.91 8.70
N SER A 108 3.57 -15.43 7.50
CA SER A 108 4.01 -16.06 6.26
C SER A 108 5.53 -16.00 6.07
N ARG A 109 6.20 -14.93 6.54
CA ARG A 109 7.66 -14.83 6.51
C ARG A 109 8.32 -15.84 7.46
N GLU A 110 7.77 -16.04 8.66
CA GLU A 110 8.25 -17.09 9.58
C GLU A 110 8.07 -18.51 9.00
N ASP A 111 6.94 -18.78 8.35
CA ASP A 111 6.71 -20.05 7.65
C ASP A 111 7.66 -20.21 6.44
N GLN A 112 8.03 -19.11 5.76
CA GLN A 112 9.01 -19.10 4.67
C GLN A 112 10.42 -19.45 5.17
N ASP A 113 10.85 -18.88 6.30
CA ASP A 113 12.13 -19.23 6.92
C ASP A 113 12.17 -20.71 7.33
N SER A 114 11.05 -21.21 7.87
CA SER A 114 10.88 -22.63 8.20
C SER A 114 10.96 -23.54 6.96
N LEU A 115 10.37 -23.13 5.83
CA LEU A 115 10.50 -23.79 4.54
C LEU A 115 11.95 -23.81 4.05
N PHE A 116 12.66 -22.69 4.18
CA PHE A 116 14.06 -22.58 3.78
C PHE A 116 14.94 -23.54 4.59
N ASN A 117 14.69 -23.64 5.90
CA ASN A 117 15.37 -24.61 6.76
C ASN A 117 15.06 -26.07 6.36
N ASN A 118 13.82 -26.37 5.96
CA ASN A 118 13.47 -27.68 5.43
C ASN A 118 14.22 -28.01 4.12
N PHE A 119 14.39 -27.03 3.22
CA PHE A 119 15.19 -27.23 1.99
C PHE A 119 16.68 -27.44 2.29
N SER A 120 17.24 -26.70 3.25
CA SER A 120 18.59 -26.92 3.74
C SER A 120 18.75 -28.35 4.30
N THR A 121 17.79 -28.80 5.10
CA THR A 121 17.75 -30.16 5.66
C THR A 121 17.69 -31.24 4.58
N ILE A 122 16.89 -31.04 3.52
CA ILE A 122 16.87 -31.95 2.36
C ILE A 122 18.26 -32.03 1.71
N THR A 123 18.91 -30.88 1.52
CA THR A 123 20.19 -30.80 0.82
C THR A 123 21.31 -31.46 1.63
N ALA A 124 21.37 -31.20 2.94
CA ALA A 124 22.35 -31.82 3.84
C ALA A 124 22.07 -33.31 4.09
N GLY A 125 20.80 -33.70 4.21
CA GLY A 125 20.34 -35.07 4.52
C GLY A 125 20.01 -35.95 3.33
N ILE A 126 20.38 -35.55 2.10
CA ILE A 126 19.86 -36.16 0.87
C ILE A 126 20.19 -37.66 0.75
N LYS A 127 21.35 -38.09 1.24
CA LYS A 127 21.76 -39.49 1.23
C LYS A 127 20.86 -40.35 2.13
N GLU A 128 20.57 -39.86 3.33
CA GLU A 128 19.73 -40.55 4.32
C GLU A 128 18.26 -40.64 3.86
N LEU A 129 17.74 -39.54 3.28
CA LEU A 129 16.40 -39.49 2.70
C LEU A 129 16.26 -40.39 1.47
N LYS A 130 17.34 -40.60 0.69
CA LYS A 130 17.34 -41.55 -0.43
C LYS A 130 17.42 -43.01 0.05
N LEU A 131 18.14 -43.28 1.14
CA LEU A 131 18.29 -44.64 1.68
C LEU A 131 17.04 -45.14 2.42
N HIS A 132 16.33 -44.26 3.14
CA HIS A 132 15.21 -44.65 4.00
C HIS A 132 13.86 -44.10 3.51
N TYR A 133 13.08 -44.95 2.83
CA TYR A 133 11.76 -44.61 2.30
C TYR A 133 10.79 -44.04 3.35
N GLN A 134 10.70 -44.69 4.52
CA GLN A 134 9.75 -44.30 5.56
C GLN A 134 10.07 -42.92 6.16
N ARG A 135 11.36 -42.63 6.36
CA ARG A 135 11.85 -41.34 6.85
C ARG A 135 11.64 -40.23 5.81
N ARG A 136 11.83 -40.53 4.53
CA ARG A 136 11.50 -39.63 3.41
C ARG A 136 10.03 -39.27 3.39
N GLN A 137 9.15 -40.27 3.48
CA GLN A 137 7.71 -40.04 3.42
C GLN A 137 7.22 -39.22 4.62
N PHE A 138 7.74 -39.52 5.82
CA PHE A 138 7.44 -38.75 7.02
C PHE A 138 7.92 -37.29 6.90
N PHE A 139 9.14 -37.06 6.39
CA PHE A 139 9.64 -35.71 6.19
C PHE A 139 8.81 -34.92 5.16
N LEU A 140 8.48 -35.53 4.02
CA LEU A 140 7.70 -34.86 2.97
C LEU A 140 6.30 -34.47 3.45
N SER A 141 5.56 -35.40 4.07
CA SER A 141 4.18 -35.17 4.50
C SER A 141 4.08 -34.33 5.79
N ASN A 142 4.80 -34.71 6.85
CA ASN A 142 4.62 -34.09 8.17
C ASN A 142 5.46 -32.83 8.40
N ARG A 143 6.52 -32.60 7.62
CA ARG A 143 7.37 -31.39 7.74
C ARG A 143 7.18 -30.47 6.54
N LEU A 144 7.55 -30.94 5.34
CA LEU A 144 7.62 -30.07 4.17
C LEU A 144 6.22 -29.59 3.73
N GLU A 145 5.29 -30.53 3.51
CA GLU A 145 3.94 -30.22 3.03
C GLU A 145 3.13 -29.44 4.08
N ALA A 146 3.26 -29.80 5.36
CA ALA A 146 2.63 -29.07 6.45
C ALA A 146 3.11 -27.61 6.53
N THR A 147 4.42 -27.36 6.47
CA THR A 147 4.96 -25.98 6.46
C THR A 147 4.58 -25.24 5.18
N ALA A 148 4.62 -25.91 4.02
CA ALA A 148 4.21 -25.31 2.74
C ALA A 148 2.73 -24.90 2.72
N SER A 149 1.85 -25.72 3.29
CA SER A 149 0.42 -25.44 3.40
C SER A 149 0.15 -24.26 4.34
N ARG A 150 0.85 -24.20 5.48
CA ARG A 150 0.78 -23.05 6.42
C ARG A 150 1.23 -21.75 5.75
N PHE A 151 2.40 -21.77 5.10
CA PHE A 151 2.90 -20.64 4.33
C PHE A 151 1.86 -20.17 3.31
N ARG A 152 1.32 -21.08 2.51
CA ARG A 152 0.29 -20.76 1.51
C ARG A 152 -0.93 -20.12 2.17
N ASN A 153 -1.43 -20.68 3.27
CA ASN A 153 -2.62 -20.16 3.92
C ASN A 153 -2.41 -18.76 4.49
N HIS A 154 -1.32 -18.51 5.22
CA HIS A 154 -1.03 -17.18 5.76
C HIS A 154 -0.75 -16.17 4.66
N ASN A 155 -0.01 -16.55 3.61
CA ASN A 155 0.27 -15.66 2.49
C ASN A 155 -1.00 -15.31 1.70
N VAL A 156 -1.84 -16.31 1.37
CA VAL A 156 -3.11 -16.07 0.66
C VAL A 156 -4.06 -15.20 1.50
N GLN A 157 -4.19 -15.46 2.81
CA GLN A 157 -5.05 -14.64 3.67
C GLN A 157 -4.52 -13.20 3.81
N GLY A 158 -3.22 -13.02 3.98
CA GLY A 158 -2.57 -11.71 4.02
C GLY A 158 -2.80 -10.93 2.71
N LEU A 159 -2.47 -11.53 1.56
CA LEU A 159 -2.67 -10.92 0.25
C LEU A 159 -4.15 -10.64 -0.05
N THR A 160 -5.07 -11.51 0.38
CA THR A 160 -6.51 -11.29 0.22
C THR A 160 -6.98 -10.08 1.03
N LEU A 161 -6.48 -9.89 2.26
CA LEU A 161 -6.80 -8.69 3.05
C LEU A 161 -6.26 -7.41 2.38
N PHE A 162 -5.04 -7.44 1.83
CA PHE A 162 -4.50 -6.31 1.07
C PHE A 162 -5.35 -6.00 -0.18
N ALA A 163 -5.70 -7.02 -0.96
CA ALA A 163 -6.56 -6.86 -2.14
C ALA A 163 -7.95 -6.32 -1.80
N THR A 164 -8.52 -6.79 -0.68
CA THR A 164 -9.80 -6.31 -0.14
C THR A 164 -9.69 -4.84 0.25
N THR A 165 -8.61 -4.47 0.95
CA THR A 165 -8.34 -3.10 1.37
C THR A 165 -8.25 -2.15 0.16
N ALA A 166 -7.57 -2.55 -0.91
CA ALA A 166 -7.45 -1.77 -2.13
C ALA A 166 -8.81 -1.49 -2.80
N SER A 167 -9.78 -2.40 -2.65
CA SER A 167 -11.13 -2.24 -3.20
C SER A 167 -12.12 -1.60 -2.21
N TRP A 168 -11.76 -1.54 -0.93
CA TRP A 168 -12.64 -1.13 0.16
C TRP A 168 -13.09 0.33 0.05
N GLY A 169 -12.17 1.22 -0.32
CA GLY A 169 -12.48 2.65 -0.53
C GLY A 169 -13.52 2.86 -1.64
N LYS A 170 -13.41 2.09 -2.74
CA LYS A 170 -14.37 2.15 -3.86
C LYS A 170 -15.76 1.67 -3.43
N LEU A 171 -15.84 0.63 -2.62
CA LEU A 171 -17.12 0.13 -2.08
C LEU A 171 -17.82 1.18 -1.20
N ILE A 172 -17.09 1.82 -0.28
CA ILE A 172 -17.64 2.89 0.57
C ILE A 172 -18.12 4.07 -0.28
N PHE A 173 -17.36 4.41 -1.31
CA PHE A 173 -17.70 5.50 -2.21
C PHE A 173 -18.97 5.22 -3.02
N PHE A 174 -19.11 4.02 -3.61
CA PHE A 174 -20.35 3.63 -4.30
C PHE A 174 -21.55 3.58 -3.34
N PHE A 175 -21.34 3.13 -2.10
CA PHE A 175 -22.36 3.18 -1.07
C PHE A 175 -22.80 4.62 -0.77
N ALA A 176 -21.85 5.56 -0.69
CA ALA A 176 -22.14 6.98 -0.49
C ALA A 176 -22.99 7.55 -1.64
N ILE A 177 -22.62 7.29 -2.90
CA ILE A 177 -23.40 7.70 -4.07
C ILE A 177 -24.80 7.09 -4.03
N GLY A 178 -24.92 5.79 -3.74
CA GLY A 178 -26.22 5.13 -3.63
C GLY A 178 -27.09 5.76 -2.55
N PHE A 179 -26.52 6.09 -1.39
CA PHE A 179 -27.24 6.79 -0.32
C PHE A 179 -27.75 8.16 -0.79
N VAL A 180 -26.90 8.96 -1.44
CA VAL A 180 -27.27 10.30 -1.94
C VAL A 180 -28.33 10.22 -3.03
N LEU A 181 -28.30 9.19 -3.89
CA LEU A 181 -29.26 9.04 -4.98
C LEU A 181 -30.63 8.53 -4.52
N PHE A 182 -30.66 7.56 -3.62
CA PHE A 182 -31.89 6.83 -3.30
C PHE A 182 -32.54 7.26 -1.98
N ILE A 183 -31.74 7.67 -0.98
CA ILE A 183 -32.24 7.95 0.36
C ILE A 183 -32.42 9.45 0.55
N LEU A 184 -31.44 10.25 0.13
CA LEU A 184 -31.46 11.70 0.36
C LEU A 184 -32.68 12.42 -0.25
N PRO A 185 -33.13 12.14 -1.50
CA PRO A 185 -34.30 12.80 -2.08
C PRO A 185 -35.62 12.41 -1.41
N HIS A 186 -35.63 11.32 -0.64
CA HIS A 186 -36.80 10.92 0.15
C HIS A 186 -36.87 11.65 1.49
N LEU A 187 -35.73 12.07 2.03
CA LEU A 187 -35.62 12.85 3.27
C LEU A 187 -35.84 14.35 3.04
N PHE A 188 -35.45 14.86 1.87
CA PHE A 188 -35.56 16.27 1.51
C PHE A 188 -36.05 16.43 0.06
N ALA A 189 -36.93 17.41 -0.18
CA ALA A 189 -37.32 17.79 -1.53
C ALA A 189 -36.13 18.49 -2.22
N ILE A 190 -35.28 17.69 -2.87
CA ILE A 190 -34.07 18.15 -3.57
C ILE A 190 -34.38 18.28 -5.06
N ASP A 191 -34.03 19.43 -5.64
CA ASP A 191 -34.16 19.66 -7.07
C ASP A 191 -33.17 18.80 -7.86
N ALA A 192 -33.57 18.41 -9.09
CA ALA A 192 -32.74 17.57 -9.96
C ALA A 192 -31.37 18.20 -10.29
N GLU A 193 -31.27 19.53 -10.28
CA GLU A 193 -30.02 20.27 -10.47
C GLU A 193 -29.05 20.04 -9.30
N THR A 194 -29.54 20.14 -8.06
CA THR A 194 -28.77 19.87 -6.84
C THR A 194 -28.31 18.42 -6.78
N LEU A 195 -29.17 17.48 -7.17
CA LEU A 195 -28.82 16.05 -7.25
C LEU A 195 -27.68 15.80 -8.25
N SER A 196 -27.76 16.44 -9.42
CA SER A 196 -26.71 16.35 -10.45
C SER A 196 -25.38 16.94 -9.95
N GLY A 197 -25.45 18.06 -9.22
CA GLY A 197 -24.30 18.66 -8.54
C GLY A 197 -23.62 17.71 -7.56
N TYR A 198 -24.39 16.97 -6.75
CA TYR A 198 -23.83 15.94 -5.88
C TYR A 198 -23.14 14.84 -6.67
N ILE A 199 -23.78 14.26 -7.69
CA ILE A 199 -23.19 13.17 -8.49
C ILE A 199 -21.86 13.59 -9.09
N LEU A 200 -21.80 14.79 -9.68
CA LEU A 200 -20.57 15.34 -10.24
C LEU A 200 -19.50 15.51 -9.16
N THR A 201 -19.85 16.09 -8.02
CA THR A 201 -18.91 16.33 -6.92
C THR A 201 -18.33 15.03 -6.38
N PHE A 202 -19.18 14.02 -6.13
CA PHE A 202 -18.71 12.69 -5.72
C PHE A 202 -17.80 12.11 -6.80
N THR A 203 -18.20 12.10 -8.07
CA THR A 203 -17.40 11.54 -9.17
C THR A 203 -16.01 12.18 -9.24
N TYR A 204 -15.92 13.50 -9.05
CA TYR A 204 -14.65 14.21 -8.99
C TYR A 204 -13.84 13.95 -7.71
N LEU A 205 -14.50 13.61 -6.60
CA LEU A 205 -13.85 13.22 -5.33
C LEU A 205 -13.23 11.82 -5.39
N MET A 206 -13.73 10.93 -6.25
CA MET A 206 -13.30 9.53 -6.34
C MET A 206 -11.80 9.41 -6.65
N LEU A 207 -11.33 10.13 -7.67
CA LEU A 207 -9.96 10.07 -8.16
C LEU A 207 -8.92 10.58 -7.14
N PRO A 208 -9.07 11.78 -6.54
CA PRO A 208 -8.13 12.26 -5.53
C PRO A 208 -8.14 11.41 -4.25
N MET A 209 -9.28 10.84 -3.87
CA MET A 209 -9.33 9.92 -2.72
C MET A 209 -8.56 8.63 -2.98
N ASP A 210 -8.69 8.03 -4.17
CA ASP A 210 -7.93 6.82 -4.56
C ASP A 210 -6.42 7.13 -4.60
N ASN A 211 -6.04 8.27 -5.17
CA ASN A 211 -4.64 8.71 -5.20
C ASN A 211 -4.06 8.92 -3.79
N ILE A 212 -4.77 9.60 -2.89
CA ILE A 212 -4.31 9.82 -1.52
C ILE A 212 -4.13 8.47 -0.80
N SER A 213 -5.08 7.54 -0.95
CA SER A 213 -5.00 6.22 -0.31
C SER A 213 -3.83 5.38 -0.82
N ASN A 214 -3.56 5.39 -2.14
CA ASN A 214 -2.50 4.59 -2.74
C ASN A 214 -1.10 5.18 -2.53
N ASN A 215 -0.99 6.50 -2.37
CA ASN A 215 0.29 7.19 -2.19
C ASN A 215 0.68 7.39 -0.72
N LEU A 216 -0.24 7.24 0.22
CA LEU A 216 0.02 7.32 1.66
C LEU A 216 1.17 6.37 2.12
N PRO A 217 1.21 5.09 1.72
CA PRO A 217 2.27 4.15 2.08
C PRO A 217 3.65 4.51 1.52
N LEU A 218 3.73 5.33 0.46
CA LEU A 218 5.01 5.75 -0.13
C LEU A 218 5.73 6.81 0.71
N ILE A 219 5.01 7.43 1.65
CA ILE A 219 5.50 8.53 2.50
C ILE A 219 5.64 8.08 3.97
N SER A 220 5.05 6.92 4.35
CA SER A 220 5.09 6.40 5.72
C SER A 220 6.26 5.49 5.99
#